data_AF-R1D846-F1
#
_entry.id   AF-R1D846-F1
#
_cell.length_a   1.000
_cell.length_b   1.000
_cell.length_c   1.000
_cell.angle_alpha   90.00
_cell.angle_beta   90.00
_cell.angle_gamma   90.00
#
_symmetry.space_group_name_H-M   'P 1'
#
loop_
_entity.id
_entity.type
_entity.pdbx_description
1 polymer ?
#
loop_
_entity_poly.entity_id
_entity_poly.type
_entity_poly.pdbx_seq_one_letter_code
_entity_poly.pdbx_strand_id
1 'polypeptide(L)'
;MGLVRGLRSRAGYETPGETVAVADLVTKLDGLAVDDEEPPSSIPAPPVRGLKNLGNTCFLNSVLQNLMAAEPLRVFLLQEPSAGEGPATVALRNWSRQMHDGRESTVLQAVSRKHKRYSGRAQQDAQELWGYQRCDEQHPPPLPDETEWLGDMPWPRGVSPDGGFFRLCGAFCAFIYNLPCAGKTPRCLWYSFMLGALPVATSTLLSITILHVQTASEGALSGTASLHGARRTFATLCIAVLLTGAAAKRLEYQFQLEVPLSGVRFHMRHALQRRLLRLHAEVDPDRRSRSVKNTAARLTPGTSAQLLDPLTAIAVNSVWGFVFEIPRLAGSLLASVCAGVVTRHNFGLAVPCLYVGSALLAWLLVCVVFFLHKAPRQELAHLKAMWNLRYGSLAAEQAAAVMRTSDGKEADVDAMVDTYAKAAFVFRRRAFHDKFMSMVYLDHVAAVQFASFGIAFVALAVLAMDPASGVDEDVFAAGSALLLSATQQASHLATRLDSLIYGHVALAQLADVLNAS
;
A
#
# COMPACT_ATOMS: atom_id res chain seq x y z
N MET A 1 31.28 -43.79 41.06
CA MET A 1 31.49 -42.33 40.94
C MET A 1 30.43 -41.82 39.96
N GLY A 2 29.23 -41.45 40.42
CA GLY A 2 28.86 -40.08 40.83
C GLY A 2 28.56 -39.25 39.58
N LEU A 3 27.37 -38.72 39.28
CA LEU A 3 26.29 -38.25 40.13
C LEU A 3 24.95 -38.26 39.36
N VAL A 4 23.90 -38.73 40.03
CA VAL A 4 22.48 -38.64 39.66
C VAL A 4 21.93 -37.27 40.12
N ARG A 5 21.17 -36.56 39.27
CA ARG A 5 20.10 -35.57 39.59
C ARG A 5 19.77 -34.78 38.29
N GLY A 6 18.54 -34.61 37.83
CA GLY A 6 17.23 -35.02 38.33
C GLY A 6 16.18 -34.69 37.27
N LEU A 7 15.49 -35.72 36.79
CA LEU A 7 14.16 -35.59 36.20
C LEU A 7 13.18 -35.39 37.35
N ARG A 8 12.57 -34.21 37.44
CA ARG A 8 11.38 -33.98 38.25
C ARG A 8 10.22 -33.72 37.30
N SER A 9 9.31 -34.68 37.25
CA SER A 9 7.99 -34.50 36.72
C SER A 9 7.20 -33.56 37.63
N ARG A 10 6.38 -32.71 37.00
CA ARG A 10 5.15 -32.13 37.54
C ARG A 10 4.20 -32.10 36.33
N ALA A 11 3.36 -33.12 36.20
CA ALA A 11 2.04 -33.19 36.82
C ALA A 11 1.08 -32.22 36.12
N GLY A 12 0.25 -32.85 35.26
CA GLY A 12 -1.06 -32.46 34.75
C GLY A 12 -1.53 -31.04 34.89
N TYR A 13 -1.77 -30.41 33.73
CA TYR A 13 -3.07 -29.81 33.48
C TYR A 13 -3.56 -30.34 32.13
N GLU A 14 -4.63 -31.12 32.18
CA GLU A 14 -5.48 -31.45 31.05
C GLU A 14 -5.97 -30.14 30.42
N THR A 15 -5.90 -30.06 29.10
CA THR A 15 -6.58 -29.04 28.30
C THR A 15 -8.03 -29.48 28.05
N PRO A 16 -9.02 -28.73 28.53
CA PRO A 16 -10.31 -28.68 27.86
C PRO A 16 -10.59 -27.23 27.41
N GLY A 17 -10.97 -27.08 26.14
CA GLY A 17 -11.64 -25.87 25.66
C GLY A 17 -10.93 -25.21 24.49
N GLU A 18 -11.37 -25.59 23.30
CA GLU A 18 -11.26 -24.91 22.01
C GLU A 18 -10.85 -23.43 22.03
N THR A 19 -9.71 -23.14 21.40
CA THR A 19 -9.42 -21.81 20.85
C THR A 19 -10.40 -21.53 19.72
N VAL A 20 -11.52 -20.89 20.06
CA VAL A 20 -12.41 -20.27 19.07
C VAL A 20 -11.66 -19.11 18.44
N ALA A 21 -11.19 -19.33 17.21
CA ALA A 21 -10.37 -18.41 16.45
C ALA A 21 -11.09 -17.08 16.18
N VAL A 22 -10.34 -15.99 16.04
CA VAL A 22 -10.83 -14.67 15.59
C VAL A 22 -11.60 -14.74 14.27
N ALA A 23 -11.36 -15.79 13.46
CA ALA A 23 -12.19 -16.11 12.30
C ALA A 23 -13.65 -16.36 12.69
N ASP A 24 -13.94 -17.01 13.80
CA ASP A 24 -15.29 -17.25 14.31
C ASP A 24 -15.97 -15.97 14.79
N LEU A 25 -15.19 -14.96 15.25
CA LEU A 25 -15.70 -13.65 15.64
C LEU A 25 -16.06 -12.79 14.42
N VAL A 26 -15.24 -12.84 13.36
CA VAL A 26 -15.52 -12.19 12.07
C VAL A 26 -16.69 -12.89 11.36
N THR A 27 -16.76 -14.23 11.43
CA THR A 27 -17.87 -15.00 10.86
C THR A 27 -19.17 -14.80 11.64
N LYS A 28 -19.12 -14.57 12.96
CA LYS A 28 -20.30 -14.16 13.77
C LYS A 28 -20.72 -12.71 13.54
N LEU A 29 -19.80 -11.82 13.13
CA LEU A 29 -20.09 -10.43 12.75
C LEU A 29 -20.67 -10.33 11.33
N ASP A 30 -20.22 -11.15 10.40
CA ASP A 30 -20.77 -11.25 9.03
C ASP A 30 -22.01 -12.16 8.94
N GLY A 31 -22.20 -13.05 9.92
CA GLY A 31 -23.31 -14.01 10.01
C GLY A 31 -24.56 -13.49 10.73
N LEU A 32 -24.63 -12.19 11.08
CA LEU A 32 -25.87 -11.52 11.45
C LEU A 32 -26.72 -11.33 10.18
N ALA A 33 -27.14 -12.45 9.56
CA ALA A 33 -28.37 -12.46 8.81
C ALA A 33 -29.47 -12.09 9.80
N VAL A 34 -30.20 -11.03 9.47
CA VAL A 34 -31.42 -10.63 10.16
C VAL A 34 -32.42 -11.77 9.91
N ASP A 35 -32.46 -12.72 10.83
CA ASP A 35 -33.63 -13.58 10.96
C ASP A 35 -34.80 -12.64 11.30
N ASP A 36 -35.93 -12.84 10.60
CA ASP A 36 -37.19 -12.09 10.73
C ASP A 36 -37.86 -12.31 12.12
N GLU A 37 -37.13 -12.10 13.20
CA GLU A 37 -37.70 -11.85 14.53
C GLU A 37 -37.91 -10.34 14.70
N GLU A 38 -39.07 -9.99 15.26
CA GLU A 38 -39.49 -8.63 15.62
C GLU A 38 -38.31 -7.78 16.15
N PRO A 39 -38.16 -6.53 15.67
CA PRO A 39 -36.99 -5.72 15.97
C PRO A 39 -36.80 -5.59 17.49
N PRO A 40 -35.63 -5.99 18.02
CA PRO A 40 -35.36 -5.84 19.44
C PRO A 40 -35.49 -4.36 19.82
N SER A 41 -36.13 -4.14 20.96
CA SER A 41 -36.34 -2.86 21.63
C SER A 41 -35.15 -1.91 21.44
N SER A 42 -35.43 -0.74 20.85
CA SER A 42 -34.56 0.41 20.63
C SER A 42 -33.13 0.28 21.18
N ILE A 43 -32.16 0.06 20.29
CA ILE A 43 -30.73 0.11 20.64
C ILE A 43 -30.46 1.40 21.43
N PRO A 44 -29.87 1.33 22.64
CA PRO A 44 -29.61 2.52 23.43
C PRO A 44 -28.71 3.48 22.66
N ALA A 45 -29.18 4.71 22.48
CA ALA A 45 -28.39 5.81 21.93
C ALA A 45 -27.09 5.97 22.75
N PRO A 46 -25.98 6.39 22.13
CA PRO A 46 -24.73 6.59 22.86
C PRO A 46 -24.95 7.61 24.00
N PRO A 47 -24.42 7.34 25.20
CA PRO A 47 -24.61 8.24 26.33
C PRO A 47 -23.84 9.53 26.08
N VAL A 48 -24.54 10.66 25.99
CA VAL A 48 -23.93 11.99 25.83
C VAL A 48 -23.48 12.49 27.20
N ARG A 49 -22.29 12.07 27.63
CA ARG A 49 -21.74 12.47 28.93
C ARG A 49 -20.24 12.77 28.84
N GLY A 50 -19.83 13.91 29.39
CA GLY A 50 -18.42 14.26 29.52
C GLY A 50 -17.67 13.37 30.51
N LEU A 51 -16.45 12.97 30.18
CA LEU A 51 -15.53 12.28 31.09
C LEU A 51 -14.67 13.31 31.83
N LYS A 52 -14.61 13.20 33.15
CA LYS A 52 -13.78 14.08 33.99
C LYS A 52 -12.31 13.87 33.63
N ASN A 53 -11.59 14.96 33.39
CA ASN A 53 -10.14 14.92 33.19
C ASN A 53 -9.46 14.78 34.56
N LEU A 54 -8.69 13.73 34.78
CA LEU A 54 -8.05 13.39 36.06
C LEU A 54 -6.55 13.77 36.09
N GLY A 55 -6.16 14.69 35.20
CA GLY A 55 -4.80 15.20 35.03
C GLY A 55 -4.16 14.66 33.76
N ASN A 56 -4.17 15.46 32.69
CA ASN A 56 -3.70 15.10 31.35
C ASN A 56 -4.29 13.81 30.75
N THR A 57 -5.49 13.38 31.19
CA THR A 57 -6.15 12.16 30.69
C THR A 57 -7.08 12.42 29.51
N CYS A 58 -7.02 13.60 28.89
CA CYS A 58 -7.88 13.97 27.76
C CYS A 58 -7.69 13.05 26.53
N PHE A 59 -6.48 12.51 26.33
CA PHE A 59 -6.20 11.52 25.27
C PHE A 59 -6.96 10.21 25.48
N LEU A 60 -7.10 9.75 26.72
CA LEU A 60 -7.87 8.55 27.06
C LEU A 60 -9.37 8.82 26.94
N ASN A 61 -9.80 10.00 27.42
CA ASN A 61 -11.20 10.40 27.36
C ASN A 61 -11.69 10.47 25.90
N SER A 62 -10.90 10.99 24.96
CA SER A 62 -11.28 11.04 23.55
C SER A 62 -11.39 9.65 22.91
N VAL A 63 -10.46 8.72 23.23
CA VAL A 63 -10.53 7.33 22.75
C VAL A 63 -11.77 6.63 23.29
N LEU A 64 -12.04 6.73 24.58
CA LEU A 64 -13.20 6.10 25.22
C LEU A 64 -14.53 6.62 24.64
N GLN A 65 -14.65 7.93 24.40
CA GLN A 65 -15.83 8.53 23.77
C GLN A 65 -16.04 8.02 22.34
N ASN A 66 -14.95 7.89 21.56
CA ASN A 66 -15.02 7.32 20.21
C ASN A 66 -15.44 5.85 20.21
N LEU A 67 -14.97 5.06 21.18
CA LEU A 67 -15.39 3.65 21.32
C LEU A 67 -16.88 3.52 21.65
N MET A 68 -17.45 4.42 22.45
CA MET A 68 -18.89 4.42 22.75
C MET A 68 -19.75 4.90 21.59
N ALA A 69 -19.20 5.76 20.73
CA ALA A 69 -19.88 6.20 19.52
C ALA A 69 -19.99 5.08 18.47
N ALA A 70 -19.06 4.12 18.47
CA ALA A 70 -19.07 2.97 17.57
C ALA A 70 -20.20 1.99 17.93
N GLU A 71 -21.32 2.08 17.21
CA GLU A 71 -22.54 1.31 17.46
C GLU A 71 -22.33 -0.22 17.54
N PRO A 72 -21.61 -0.89 16.61
CA PRO A 72 -21.42 -2.34 16.69
C PRO A 72 -20.67 -2.77 17.97
N LEU A 73 -19.66 -1.98 18.37
CA LEU A 73 -18.90 -2.24 19.59
C LEU A 73 -19.75 -1.96 20.85
N ARG A 74 -20.54 -0.89 20.83
CA ARG A 74 -21.46 -0.56 21.94
C ARG A 74 -22.47 -1.65 22.17
N VAL A 75 -23.13 -2.15 21.11
CA VAL A 75 -24.09 -3.26 21.18
C VAL A 75 -23.43 -4.50 21.79
N PHE A 76 -22.25 -4.87 21.30
CA PHE A 76 -21.47 -5.99 21.83
C PHE A 76 -21.13 -5.83 23.32
N LEU A 77 -20.73 -4.62 23.75
CA LEU A 77 -20.38 -4.34 25.15
C LEU A 77 -21.60 -4.21 26.08
N LEU A 78 -22.81 -4.07 25.55
CA LEU A 78 -24.03 -4.02 26.37
C LEU A 78 -24.66 -5.40 26.60
N GLN A 79 -24.42 -6.35 25.69
CA GLN A 79 -24.83 -7.74 25.82
C GLN A 79 -24.23 -8.44 27.06
N GLU A 80 -24.74 -9.61 27.42
CA GLU A 80 -24.17 -10.41 28.51
C GLU A 80 -22.72 -10.83 28.21
N PRO A 81 -21.85 -10.92 29.24
CA PRO A 81 -20.46 -11.30 29.03
C PRO A 81 -20.37 -12.71 28.45
N SER A 82 -19.55 -12.91 27.42
CA SER A 82 -19.30 -14.25 26.90
C SER A 82 -18.23 -14.97 27.73
N ALA A 83 -18.32 -16.31 27.80
CA ALA A 83 -17.29 -17.12 28.42
C ALA A 83 -15.96 -16.96 27.65
N GLY A 84 -14.90 -16.54 28.33
CA GLY A 84 -13.57 -16.34 27.73
C GLY A 84 -13.13 -14.87 27.54
N GLU A 85 -13.93 -13.89 27.97
CA GLU A 85 -13.52 -12.47 27.90
C GLU A 85 -12.30 -12.15 28.76
N GLY A 86 -11.32 -11.45 28.17
CA GLY A 86 -10.14 -10.97 28.88
C GLY A 86 -10.46 -9.82 29.86
N PRO A 87 -9.60 -9.58 30.87
CA PRO A 87 -9.83 -8.56 31.91
C PRO A 87 -10.05 -7.12 31.39
N ALA A 88 -9.43 -6.78 30.25
CA ALA A 88 -9.60 -5.47 29.61
C ALA A 88 -10.99 -5.32 28.98
N THR A 89 -11.50 -6.37 28.33
CA THR A 89 -12.84 -6.41 27.74
C THR A 89 -13.90 -6.31 28.84
N VAL A 90 -13.72 -7.04 29.94
CA VAL A 90 -14.62 -6.96 31.11
C VAL A 90 -14.63 -5.56 31.72
N ALA A 91 -13.46 -4.91 31.84
CA ALA A 91 -13.37 -3.54 32.34
C ALA A 91 -14.06 -2.53 31.41
N LEU A 92 -13.89 -2.68 30.10
CA LEU A 92 -14.55 -1.83 29.10
C LEU A 92 -16.06 -2.05 29.06
N ARG A 93 -16.52 -3.30 29.20
CA ARG A 93 -17.94 -3.68 29.31
C ARG A 93 -18.58 -3.04 30.54
N ASN A 94 -17.97 -3.21 31.71
CA ASN A 94 -18.45 -2.61 32.96
C ASN A 94 -18.52 -1.09 32.87
N TRP A 95 -17.56 -0.47 32.19
CA TRP A 95 -17.57 0.96 31.95
C TRP A 95 -18.65 1.43 30.97
N SER A 96 -18.82 0.72 29.86
CA SER A 96 -19.89 1.00 28.89
C SER A 96 -21.25 1.01 29.61
N ARG A 97 -21.52 0.01 30.45
CA ARG A 97 -22.71 -0.04 31.30
C ARG A 97 -22.79 1.12 32.29
N GLN A 98 -21.69 1.44 33.00
CA GLN A 98 -21.65 2.60 33.91
C GLN A 98 -21.96 3.94 33.20
N MET A 99 -21.52 4.10 31.95
CA MET A 99 -21.81 5.29 31.15
C MET A 99 -23.30 5.40 30.79
N HIS A 100 -23.95 4.27 30.50
CA HIS A 100 -25.41 4.21 30.29
C HIS A 100 -26.22 4.38 31.58
N ASP A 101 -25.74 3.83 32.70
CA ASP A 101 -26.40 3.87 34.01
C ASP A 101 -26.17 5.19 34.78
N GLY A 102 -25.37 6.11 34.24
CA GLY A 102 -25.11 7.39 34.87
C GLY A 102 -24.14 7.33 36.08
N ARG A 103 -23.31 6.30 36.21
CA ARG A 103 -22.32 6.17 37.31
C ARG A 103 -20.93 6.70 36.93
N GLU A 104 -20.13 7.11 37.92
CA GLU A 104 -18.75 7.57 37.68
C GLU A 104 -17.83 6.40 37.29
N SER A 105 -16.99 6.62 36.27
CA SER A 105 -16.19 5.57 35.64
C SER A 105 -14.92 5.17 36.42
N THR A 106 -14.67 3.88 36.60
CA THR A 106 -13.43 3.33 37.21
C THR A 106 -12.35 2.89 36.20
N VAL A 107 -12.55 3.11 34.90
CA VAL A 107 -11.66 2.64 33.81
C VAL A 107 -10.22 3.10 33.95
N LEU A 108 -10.01 4.34 34.39
CA LEU A 108 -8.66 4.86 34.57
C LEU A 108 -7.86 3.98 35.54
N GLN A 109 -8.48 3.48 36.62
CA GLN A 109 -7.82 2.58 37.57
C GLN A 109 -7.53 1.21 36.94
N ALA A 110 -8.42 0.68 36.09
CA ALA A 110 -8.20 -0.59 35.40
C ALA A 110 -7.06 -0.50 34.38
N VAL A 111 -7.04 0.54 33.55
CA VAL A 111 -5.97 0.80 32.55
C VAL A 111 -4.63 1.10 33.24
N SER A 112 -4.66 1.89 34.32
CA SER A 112 -3.46 2.24 35.09
C SER A 112 -2.86 1.06 35.85
N ARG A 113 -3.68 0.11 36.33
CA ARG A 113 -3.21 -1.11 37.00
C ARG A 113 -2.51 -2.07 36.04
N LYS A 114 -2.97 -2.14 34.78
CA LYS A 114 -2.39 -3.04 33.77
C LYS A 114 -1.14 -2.43 33.11
N HIS A 115 -1.08 -1.11 32.97
CA HIS A 115 0.02 -0.44 32.27
C HIS A 115 0.53 0.79 33.02
N LYS A 116 1.69 0.64 33.67
CA LYS A 116 2.39 1.73 34.38
C LYS A 116 2.68 2.97 33.51
N ARG A 117 2.73 2.80 32.18
CA ARG A 117 2.92 3.91 31.22
C ARG A 117 1.75 4.89 31.23
N TYR A 118 0.53 4.38 31.44
CA TYR A 118 -0.70 5.18 31.46
C TYR A 118 -1.16 5.51 32.89
N SER A 119 -0.39 5.14 33.92
CA SER A 119 -0.71 5.42 35.32
C SER A 119 -0.22 6.78 35.81
N GLY A 120 0.48 7.55 34.97
CA GLY A 120 0.99 8.89 35.30
C GLY A 120 0.03 10.00 34.90
N ARG A 121 0.26 11.21 35.44
CA ARG A 121 -0.44 12.46 35.03
C ARG A 121 0.23 13.15 33.82
N ALA A 122 1.00 12.41 33.02
CA ALA A 122 1.68 12.95 31.84
C ALA A 122 0.78 12.82 30.61
N GLN A 123 0.89 13.75 29.65
CA GLN A 123 0.21 13.60 28.36
C GLN A 123 0.75 12.38 27.60
N GLN A 124 -0.13 11.67 26.89
CA GLN A 124 0.19 10.49 26.08
C GLN A 124 -0.54 10.58 24.74
N ASP A 125 -0.10 9.80 23.76
CA ASP A 125 -0.72 9.73 22.44
C ASP A 125 -1.97 8.82 22.47
N ALA A 126 -3.11 9.38 22.05
CA ALA A 126 -4.38 8.65 21.92
C ALA A 126 -4.30 7.50 20.90
N GLN A 127 -3.49 7.65 19.85
CA GLN A 127 -3.30 6.63 18.82
C GLN A 127 -2.47 5.46 19.32
N GLU A 128 -1.46 5.70 20.17
CA GLU A 128 -0.70 4.62 20.82
C GLU A 128 -1.63 3.79 21.72
N LEU A 129 -2.45 4.44 22.54
CA LEU A 129 -3.44 3.77 23.39
C LEU A 129 -4.41 2.88 22.58
N TRP A 130 -4.90 3.38 21.44
CA TRP A 130 -5.79 2.62 20.54
C TRP A 130 -5.09 1.44 19.86
N GLY A 131 -3.83 1.63 19.42
CA GLY A 131 -3.01 0.56 18.85
C GLY A 131 -2.70 -0.56 19.85
N TYR A 132 -2.48 -0.23 21.12
CA TYR A 132 -2.22 -1.23 22.16
C TYR A 132 -3.42 -2.15 22.44
N GLN A 133 -4.65 -1.62 22.40
CA GLN A 133 -5.85 -2.43 22.64
C GLN A 133 -6.12 -3.46 21.53
N ARG A 134 -5.52 -3.26 20.35
CA ARG A 134 -5.59 -4.16 19.18
C ARG A 134 -4.47 -5.22 19.16
N CYS A 135 -3.44 -5.08 19.99
CA CYS A 135 -2.18 -5.81 19.89
C CYS A 135 -1.81 -6.61 21.14
N ASP A 136 -2.78 -7.11 21.91
CA ASP A 136 -2.48 -7.96 23.08
C ASP A 136 -1.99 -9.39 22.72
N GLU A 137 -1.74 -9.72 21.44
CA GLU A 137 -1.12 -11.00 21.04
C GLU A 137 0.16 -10.93 20.19
N GLN A 138 0.56 -9.76 19.69
CA GLN A 138 1.87 -9.61 19.05
C GLN A 138 2.46 -8.26 19.44
N HIS A 139 3.54 -8.30 20.22
CA HIS A 139 4.26 -7.10 20.64
C HIS A 139 4.56 -6.23 19.42
N PRO A 140 4.10 -4.96 19.34
CA PRO A 140 4.56 -4.07 18.31
C PRO A 140 6.08 -3.99 18.41
N PRO A 141 6.82 -4.06 17.29
CA PRO A 141 8.28 -3.99 17.34
C PRO A 141 8.68 -2.72 18.08
N PRO A 142 9.67 -2.78 18.98
CA PRO A 142 10.14 -1.61 19.71
C PRO A 142 10.44 -0.50 18.70
N LEU A 143 9.82 0.66 18.90
CA LEU A 143 10.06 1.84 18.06
C LEU A 143 11.53 2.24 18.26
N PRO A 144 12.36 2.26 17.21
CA PRO A 144 13.76 2.65 17.34
C PRO A 144 13.87 4.09 17.88
N ASP A 145 14.97 4.37 18.59
CA ASP A 145 15.26 5.73 19.04
C ASP A 145 15.50 6.64 17.83
N GLU A 146 15.11 7.91 17.90
CA GLU A 146 15.14 8.82 16.74
C GLU A 146 16.57 9.06 16.24
N THR A 147 17.53 9.12 17.16
CA THR A 147 18.97 9.21 16.88
C THR A 147 19.52 7.94 16.24
N GLU A 148 18.96 6.78 16.57
CA GLU A 148 19.30 5.49 15.97
C GLU A 148 18.65 5.33 14.57
N TRP A 149 17.51 6.01 14.33
CA TRP A 149 16.74 5.92 13.10
C TRP A 149 17.16 6.92 12.01
N LEU A 150 17.41 8.19 12.36
CA LEU A 150 17.86 9.23 11.42
C LEU A 150 19.38 9.33 11.32
N GLY A 151 20.11 9.00 12.41
CA GLY A 151 21.54 9.27 12.53
C GLY A 151 21.87 10.77 12.50
N ASP A 152 23.16 11.09 12.52
CA ASP A 152 23.66 12.47 12.41
C ASP A 152 23.69 13.00 10.96
N MET A 153 23.41 12.15 9.98
CA MET A 153 23.44 12.52 8.56
C MET A 153 22.09 13.12 8.11
N PRO A 154 22.10 14.06 7.14
CA PRO A 154 20.86 14.55 6.54
C PRO A 154 20.04 13.36 6.00
N TRP A 155 18.73 13.38 6.14
CA TRP A 155 17.85 12.36 5.59
C TRP A 155 17.75 12.46 4.05
N PRO A 156 17.64 11.34 3.31
CA PRO A 156 17.71 9.97 3.80
C PRO A 156 19.14 9.41 3.98
N ARG A 157 20.19 10.06 3.44
CA ARG A 157 21.63 9.69 3.57
C ARG A 157 22.62 10.81 3.17
N GLY A 158 22.35 12.06 3.48
CA GLY A 158 23.14 13.23 3.10
C GLY A 158 22.81 13.81 1.72
N VAL A 159 21.82 13.23 1.05
CA VAL A 159 21.43 13.62 -0.31
C VAL A 159 20.39 14.73 -0.24
N SER A 160 20.74 15.90 -0.77
CA SER A 160 19.80 17.01 -0.93
C SER A 160 18.78 16.72 -2.04
N PRO A 161 17.60 17.38 -2.02
CA PRO A 161 16.64 17.33 -3.13
C PRO A 161 17.25 17.68 -4.49
N ASP A 162 18.26 18.56 -4.51
CA ASP A 162 19.00 18.99 -5.70
C ASP A 162 19.98 17.94 -6.23
N GLY A 163 20.29 16.90 -5.43
CA GLY A 163 21.24 15.83 -5.79
C GLY A 163 20.80 14.96 -6.97
N GLY A 164 19.56 15.12 -7.44
CA GLY A 164 19.04 14.48 -8.64
C GLY A 164 18.03 13.37 -8.35
N PHE A 165 17.07 13.22 -9.27
CA PHE A 165 15.90 12.34 -9.15
C PHE A 165 16.22 10.93 -8.64
N PHE A 166 17.08 10.20 -9.36
CA PHE A 166 17.40 8.81 -9.03
C PHE A 166 18.30 8.68 -7.82
N ARG A 167 19.13 9.69 -7.52
CA ARG A 167 20.00 9.67 -6.34
C ARG A 167 19.17 9.78 -5.06
N LEU A 168 18.18 10.67 -5.03
CA LEU A 168 17.27 10.81 -3.89
C LEU A 168 16.44 9.54 -3.68
N CYS A 169 15.82 9.00 -4.74
CA CYS A 169 15.05 7.76 -4.66
C CYS A 169 15.92 6.57 -4.22
N GLY A 170 17.13 6.43 -4.77
CA GLY A 170 18.06 5.38 -4.41
C GLY A 170 18.53 5.47 -2.95
N ALA A 171 18.85 6.68 -2.48
CA ALA A 171 19.22 6.91 -1.09
C ALA A 171 18.06 6.56 -0.12
N PHE A 172 16.82 6.90 -0.47
CA PHE A 172 15.64 6.53 0.29
C PHE A 172 15.41 5.02 0.34
N CYS A 173 15.50 4.32 -0.80
CA CYS A 173 15.35 2.87 -0.83
C CYS A 173 16.45 2.17 -0.02
N ALA A 174 17.69 2.63 -0.13
CA ALA A 174 18.79 2.08 0.63
C ALA A 174 18.64 2.34 2.14
N PHE A 175 18.14 3.51 2.52
CA PHE A 175 17.76 3.82 3.90
C PHE A 175 16.71 2.82 4.43
N ILE A 176 15.62 2.60 3.70
CA ILE A 176 14.56 1.65 4.11
C ILE A 176 15.09 0.22 4.20
N TYR A 177 15.94 -0.20 3.25
CA TYR A 177 16.48 -1.56 3.22
C TYR A 177 17.26 -1.90 4.50
N ASN A 178 17.88 -0.90 5.15
CA ASN A 178 18.62 -1.08 6.39
C ASN A 178 17.72 -1.08 7.63
N LEU A 179 16.41 -0.80 7.50
CA LEU A 179 15.51 -0.77 8.65
C LEU A 179 15.16 -2.20 9.11
N PRO A 180 15.02 -2.44 10.43
CA PRO A 180 14.61 -3.73 10.97
C PRO A 180 13.28 -4.25 10.39
N CYS A 181 12.35 -3.34 10.09
CA CYS A 181 11.05 -3.68 9.48
C CYS A 181 11.16 -4.21 8.04
N ALA A 182 12.31 -4.03 7.38
CA ALA A 182 12.57 -4.51 6.03
C ALA A 182 13.12 -5.96 5.98
N GLY A 183 13.15 -6.69 7.11
CA GLY A 183 13.72 -8.05 7.16
C GLY A 183 13.11 -9.08 6.19
N LYS A 184 11.83 -8.90 5.79
CA LYS A 184 11.15 -9.76 4.80
C LYS A 184 11.40 -9.36 3.33
N THR A 185 12.14 -8.27 3.09
CA THR A 185 12.36 -7.72 1.75
C THR A 185 12.97 -8.73 0.77
N PRO A 186 13.99 -9.54 1.11
CA PRO A 186 14.56 -10.50 0.17
C PRO A 186 13.54 -11.53 -0.36
N ARG A 187 12.64 -12.01 0.51
CA ARG A 187 11.56 -12.92 0.12
C ARG A 187 10.55 -12.23 -0.79
N CYS A 188 10.20 -10.97 -0.48
CA CYS A 188 9.29 -10.17 -1.30
C CYS A 188 9.88 -9.87 -2.68
N LEU A 189 11.19 -9.65 -2.80
CA LEU A 189 11.88 -9.48 -4.10
C LEU A 189 11.76 -10.75 -4.94
N TRP A 190 11.93 -11.92 -4.31
CA TRP A 190 11.73 -13.21 -4.98
C TRP A 190 10.28 -13.42 -5.44
N TYR A 191 9.30 -13.16 -4.57
CA TYR A 191 7.90 -13.24 -4.96
C TYR A 191 7.59 -12.30 -6.12
N SER A 192 8.11 -11.08 -6.10
CA SER A 192 7.89 -10.13 -7.19
C SER A 192 8.49 -10.59 -8.51
N PHE A 193 9.70 -11.18 -8.48
CA PHE A 193 10.30 -11.82 -9.65
C PHE A 193 9.40 -12.93 -10.22
N MET A 194 8.89 -13.82 -9.37
CA MET A 194 7.99 -14.90 -9.76
C MET A 194 6.63 -14.37 -10.29
N LEU A 195 6.11 -13.28 -9.72
CA LEU A 195 4.91 -12.58 -10.20
C LEU A 195 5.09 -11.94 -11.58
N GLY A 196 6.34 -11.66 -11.97
CA GLY A 196 6.68 -11.26 -13.33
C GLY A 196 6.72 -12.44 -14.30
N ALA A 197 7.28 -13.57 -13.86
CA ALA A 197 7.49 -14.75 -14.70
C ALA A 197 6.20 -15.56 -14.97
N LEU A 198 5.36 -15.75 -13.95
CA LEU A 198 4.18 -16.61 -14.03
C LEU A 198 3.15 -16.18 -15.11
N PRO A 199 2.78 -14.89 -15.25
CA PRO A 199 1.85 -14.47 -16.32
C PRO A 199 2.36 -14.77 -17.73
N VAL A 200 3.67 -14.68 -17.95
CA VAL A 200 4.29 -15.05 -19.24
C VAL A 200 4.21 -16.55 -19.46
N ALA A 201 4.50 -17.36 -18.43
CA ALA A 201 4.36 -18.80 -18.50
C ALA A 201 2.91 -19.22 -18.82
N THR A 202 1.92 -18.63 -18.15
CA THR A 202 0.49 -18.88 -18.40
C THR A 202 0.11 -18.50 -19.84
N SER A 203 0.56 -17.34 -20.34
CA SER A 203 0.28 -16.90 -21.71
C SER A 203 0.93 -17.82 -22.76
N THR A 204 2.15 -18.28 -22.48
CA THR A 204 2.88 -19.23 -23.33
C THR A 204 2.18 -20.58 -23.39
N LEU A 205 1.76 -21.12 -22.24
CA LEU A 205 1.00 -22.37 -22.16
C LEU A 205 -0.34 -22.24 -22.89
N LEU A 206 -1.03 -21.10 -22.77
CA LEU A 206 -2.27 -20.84 -23.48
C LEU A 206 -2.05 -20.84 -25.00
N SER A 207 -1.00 -20.16 -25.48
CA SER A 207 -0.63 -20.15 -26.91
C SER A 207 -0.31 -21.56 -27.43
N ILE A 208 0.44 -22.36 -26.68
CA ILE A 208 0.72 -23.77 -27.01
C ILE A 208 -0.58 -24.61 -27.01
N THR A 209 -1.49 -24.34 -26.08
CA THR A 209 -2.80 -25.03 -26.01
C THR A 209 -3.63 -24.72 -27.25
N ILE A 210 -3.66 -23.47 -27.71
CA ILE A 210 -4.36 -23.05 -28.92
C ILE A 210 -3.82 -23.82 -30.13
N LEU A 211 -2.50 -23.82 -30.33
CA LEU A 211 -1.86 -24.57 -31.42
C LEU A 211 -2.21 -26.07 -31.39
N HIS A 212 -2.19 -26.69 -30.21
CA HIS A 212 -2.53 -28.10 -30.08
C HIS A 212 -4.00 -28.41 -30.38
N VAL A 213 -4.92 -27.50 -30.05
CA VAL A 213 -6.35 -27.66 -30.36
C VAL A 213 -6.58 -27.60 -31.87
N GLN A 214 -5.94 -26.64 -32.54
CA GLN A 214 -6.11 -26.46 -33.98
C GLN A 214 -5.54 -27.66 -34.76
N THR A 215 -4.29 -28.03 -34.51
CA THR A 215 -3.64 -29.21 -35.13
C THR A 215 -4.38 -30.52 -34.86
N ALA A 216 -4.95 -30.70 -33.65
CA ALA A 216 -5.76 -31.88 -33.35
C ALA A 216 -7.11 -31.90 -34.08
N SER A 217 -7.72 -30.72 -34.30
CA SER A 217 -8.96 -30.57 -35.05
C SER A 217 -8.76 -30.96 -36.52
N GLU A 218 -7.69 -30.47 -37.15
CA GLU A 218 -7.33 -30.82 -38.52
C GLU A 218 -7.00 -32.31 -38.66
N GLY A 219 -6.19 -32.86 -37.74
CA GLY A 219 -5.82 -34.28 -37.74
C GLY A 219 -7.02 -35.22 -37.55
N ALA A 220 -8.07 -34.78 -36.86
CA ALA A 220 -9.33 -35.50 -36.71
C ALA A 220 -10.14 -35.48 -38.01
N LEU A 221 -10.18 -34.34 -38.72
CA LEU A 221 -10.82 -34.20 -40.03
C LEU A 221 -10.14 -35.07 -41.10
N SER A 222 -8.80 -35.18 -41.07
CA SER A 222 -8.04 -36.01 -41.99
C SER A 222 -7.97 -37.50 -41.62
N GLY A 223 -8.51 -37.89 -40.45
CA GLY A 223 -8.49 -39.28 -39.97
C GLY A 223 -7.10 -39.83 -39.58
N THR A 224 -6.10 -38.95 -39.43
CA THR A 224 -4.70 -39.33 -39.22
C THR A 224 -4.29 -39.34 -37.73
N ALA A 225 -5.10 -38.75 -36.84
CA ALA A 225 -4.75 -38.59 -35.43
C ALA A 225 -5.62 -39.45 -34.48
N SER A 226 -4.98 -40.06 -33.48
CA SER A 226 -5.69 -40.70 -32.37
C SER A 226 -6.33 -39.65 -31.46
N LEU A 227 -7.65 -39.51 -31.55
CA LEU A 227 -8.46 -38.56 -30.77
C LEU A 227 -8.23 -38.68 -29.25
N HIS A 228 -7.90 -39.88 -28.77
CA HIS A 228 -7.67 -40.16 -27.35
C HIS A 228 -6.37 -39.56 -26.83
N GLY A 229 -5.30 -39.59 -27.64
CA GLY A 229 -4.01 -38.98 -27.30
C GLY A 229 -4.12 -37.46 -27.25
N ALA A 230 -4.74 -36.85 -28.25
CA ALA A 230 -4.95 -35.40 -28.32
C ALA A 230 -5.77 -34.87 -27.13
N ARG A 231 -6.84 -35.56 -26.74
CA ARG A 231 -7.65 -35.21 -25.56
C ARG A 231 -6.85 -35.23 -24.25
N ARG A 232 -5.95 -36.19 -24.07
CA ARG A 232 -5.07 -36.27 -22.89
C ARG A 232 -4.11 -35.08 -22.84
N THR A 233 -3.44 -34.77 -23.95
CA THR A 233 -2.52 -33.62 -24.03
C THR A 233 -3.24 -32.29 -23.83
N PHE A 234 -4.44 -32.14 -24.38
CA PHE A 234 -5.26 -30.95 -24.15
C PHE A 234 -5.64 -30.80 -22.67
N ALA A 235 -6.08 -31.89 -22.02
CA ALA A 235 -6.43 -31.88 -20.60
C ALA A 235 -5.22 -31.52 -19.72
N THR A 236 -4.03 -32.08 -20.00
CA THR A 236 -2.82 -31.75 -19.24
C THR A 236 -2.41 -30.30 -19.40
N LEU A 237 -2.52 -29.73 -20.61
CA LEU A 237 -2.23 -28.32 -20.86
C LEU A 237 -3.22 -27.39 -20.16
N CYS A 238 -4.53 -27.70 -20.20
CA CYS A 238 -5.54 -26.94 -19.48
C CYS A 238 -5.29 -26.95 -17.96
N ILE A 239 -4.95 -28.11 -17.40
CA ILE A 239 -4.57 -28.24 -15.99
C ILE A 239 -3.33 -27.39 -15.70
N ALA A 240 -2.32 -27.41 -16.57
CA ALA A 240 -1.11 -26.59 -16.40
C ALA A 240 -1.40 -25.07 -16.43
N VAL A 241 -2.27 -24.62 -17.33
CA VAL A 241 -2.73 -23.22 -17.38
C VAL A 241 -3.45 -22.83 -16.09
N LEU A 242 -4.37 -23.67 -15.60
CA LEU A 242 -5.09 -23.42 -14.35
C LEU A 242 -4.16 -23.39 -13.14
N LEU A 243 -3.23 -24.35 -13.05
CA LEU A 243 -2.26 -24.42 -11.95
C LEU A 243 -1.32 -23.22 -11.93
N THR A 244 -0.81 -22.79 -13.09
CA THR A 244 0.06 -21.60 -13.17
C THR A 244 -0.69 -20.32 -12.83
N GLY A 245 -1.94 -20.17 -13.29
CA GLY A 245 -2.80 -19.04 -12.94
C GLY A 245 -3.16 -19.01 -11.44
N ALA A 246 -3.51 -20.16 -10.85
CA ALA A 246 -3.79 -20.27 -9.42
C ALA A 246 -2.54 -20.00 -8.57
N ALA A 247 -1.37 -20.50 -9.00
CA ALA A 247 -0.09 -20.21 -8.35
C ALA A 247 0.22 -18.70 -8.38
N ALA A 248 -0.01 -18.03 -9.51
CA ALA A 248 0.18 -16.58 -9.61
C ALA A 248 -0.72 -15.81 -8.64
N LYS A 249 -2.01 -16.17 -8.53
CA LYS A 249 -2.95 -15.54 -7.59
C LYS A 249 -2.57 -15.83 -6.13
N ARG A 250 -2.17 -17.06 -5.82
CA ARG A 250 -1.72 -17.42 -4.46
C ARG A 250 -0.46 -16.66 -4.07
N LEU A 251 0.48 -16.52 -5.00
CA LEU A 251 1.71 -15.78 -4.79
C LEU A 251 1.45 -14.28 -4.61
N GLU A 252 0.53 -13.70 -5.38
CA GLU A 252 0.13 -12.29 -5.25
C GLU A 252 -0.46 -12.03 -3.86
N TYR A 253 -1.32 -12.93 -3.37
CA TYR A 253 -1.85 -12.85 -2.01
C TYR A 253 -0.74 -12.90 -0.95
N GLN A 254 0.22 -13.82 -1.07
CA GLN A 254 1.36 -13.92 -0.15
C GLN A 254 2.24 -12.67 -0.20
N PHE A 255 2.48 -12.14 -1.40
CA PHE A 255 3.20 -10.88 -1.59
C PHE A 255 2.47 -9.74 -0.86
N GLN A 256 1.16 -9.58 -1.05
CA GLN A 256 0.40 -8.52 -0.39
C GLN A 256 0.40 -8.62 1.15
N LEU A 257 0.46 -9.83 1.70
CA LEU A 257 0.58 -10.05 3.15
C LEU A 257 1.96 -9.73 3.71
N GLU A 258 3.03 -10.08 2.98
CA GLU A 258 4.40 -9.96 3.48
C GLU A 258 5.09 -8.65 3.10
N VAL A 259 4.59 -7.95 2.08
CA VAL A 259 5.21 -6.72 1.58
C VAL A 259 5.29 -5.66 2.67
N PRO A 260 6.49 -5.13 2.97
CA PRO A 260 6.70 -4.25 4.11
C PRO A 260 6.17 -2.82 3.92
N LEU A 261 5.27 -2.56 2.96
CA LEU A 261 4.76 -1.21 2.68
C LEU A 261 4.02 -0.59 3.87
N SER A 262 3.13 -1.34 4.52
CA SER A 262 2.38 -0.86 5.69
C SER A 262 3.29 -0.61 6.89
N GLY A 263 4.20 -1.54 7.17
CA GLY A 263 5.17 -1.42 8.27
C GLY A 263 6.11 -0.21 8.07
N VAL A 264 6.67 -0.05 6.86
CA VAL A 264 7.53 1.09 6.54
C VAL A 264 6.78 2.42 6.65
N ARG A 265 5.54 2.50 6.13
CA ARG A 265 4.68 3.69 6.30
C ARG A 265 4.45 4.02 7.76
N PHE A 266 4.13 3.01 8.58
CA PHE A 266 3.90 3.18 10.01
C PHE A 266 5.15 3.74 10.72
N HIS A 267 6.31 3.11 10.54
CA HIS A 267 7.56 3.55 11.16
C HIS A 267 7.95 4.96 10.71
N MET A 268 7.86 5.24 9.41
CA MET A 268 8.20 6.54 8.85
C MET A 268 7.27 7.65 9.36
N ARG A 269 5.96 7.38 9.44
CA ARG A 269 4.98 8.31 10.01
C ARG A 269 5.29 8.62 11.48
N HIS A 270 5.57 7.60 12.29
CA HIS A 270 5.91 7.81 13.71
C HIS A 270 7.19 8.62 13.90
N ALA A 271 8.22 8.35 13.12
CA ALA A 271 9.47 9.09 13.23
C ALA A 271 9.31 10.54 12.76
N LEU A 272 8.58 10.77 11.67
CA LEU A 272 8.23 12.11 11.22
C LEU A 272 7.39 12.86 12.26
N GLN A 273 6.46 12.19 12.93
CA GLN A 273 5.65 12.78 14.00
C GLN A 273 6.51 13.24 15.17
N ARG A 274 7.47 12.41 15.62
CA ARG A 274 8.41 12.80 16.69
C ARG A 274 9.26 14.00 16.28
N ARG A 275 9.78 14.00 15.05
CA ARG A 275 10.57 15.13 14.52
C ARG A 275 9.75 16.42 14.46
N LEU A 276 8.51 16.34 13.99
CA LEU A 276 7.60 17.50 13.94
C LEU A 276 7.28 18.03 15.34
N LEU A 277 7.05 17.14 16.32
CA LEU A 277 6.83 17.54 17.71
C LEU A 277 8.06 18.19 18.34
N ARG A 278 9.27 17.67 18.07
CA ARG A 278 10.53 18.30 18.50
C ARG A 278 10.72 19.65 17.86
N LEU A 279 10.55 19.76 16.53
CA LEU A 279 10.63 21.03 15.82
C LEU A 279 9.65 22.05 16.40
N HIS A 280 8.44 21.65 16.79
CA HIS A 280 7.46 22.50 17.45
C HIS A 280 7.87 22.90 18.89
N ALA A 281 8.39 21.96 19.68
CA ALA A 281 8.88 22.22 21.04
C ALA A 281 10.13 23.10 21.06
N GLU A 282 10.96 23.03 20.01
CA GLU A 282 12.16 23.84 19.82
C GLU A 282 11.88 25.27 19.30
N VAL A 283 10.62 25.59 18.97
CA VAL A 283 10.18 26.96 18.66
C VAL A 283 10.01 27.76 19.96
N ASP A 284 11.12 27.93 20.69
CA ASP A 284 11.20 28.87 21.81
C ASP A 284 11.56 30.27 21.23
N PRO A 285 10.77 31.34 21.49
CA PRO A 285 10.88 32.62 20.77
C PRO A 285 12.24 33.33 20.88
N ASP A 286 12.99 33.11 21.96
CA ASP A 286 14.07 34.01 22.38
C ASP A 286 15.47 33.69 21.82
N ARG A 287 15.73 32.50 21.27
CA ARG A 287 17.07 32.15 20.77
C ARG A 287 17.04 31.17 19.60
N ARG A 288 17.12 31.64 18.35
CA ARG A 288 17.59 30.81 17.20
C ARG A 288 17.76 31.55 15.87
N SER A 289 18.54 30.89 14.99
CA SER A 289 18.83 31.20 13.59
C SER A 289 17.57 31.49 12.75
N ARG A 290 17.70 32.42 11.80
CA ARG A 290 16.64 32.84 10.86
C ARG A 290 16.05 31.67 10.05
N SER A 291 16.85 30.63 9.79
CA SER A 291 16.45 29.42 9.04
C SER A 291 15.38 28.63 9.78
N VAL A 292 15.63 28.31 11.05
CA VAL A 292 14.73 27.52 11.90
C VAL A 292 13.38 28.22 12.11
N LYS A 293 13.41 29.55 12.29
CA LYS A 293 12.18 30.37 12.40
C LYS A 293 11.32 30.29 11.13
N ASN A 294 11.96 30.32 9.96
CA ASN A 294 11.26 30.22 8.67
C ASN A 294 10.68 28.82 8.43
N THR A 295 11.37 27.76 8.85
CA THR A 295 10.85 26.39 8.76
C THR A 295 9.70 26.16 9.74
N ALA A 296 9.86 26.60 10.99
CA ALA A 296 8.80 26.51 12.00
C ALA A 296 7.52 27.25 11.56
N ALA A 297 7.66 28.43 10.95
CA ALA A 297 6.52 29.19 10.41
C ALA A 297 5.78 28.46 9.28
N ARG A 298 6.45 27.53 8.57
CA ARG A 298 5.83 26.71 7.51
C ARG A 298 5.12 25.47 8.06
N LEU A 299 5.41 25.05 9.29
CA LEU A 299 4.87 23.84 9.93
C LEU A 299 3.58 24.12 10.70
N THR A 300 2.52 24.52 9.99
CA THR A 300 1.18 24.60 10.60
C THR A 300 0.62 23.20 10.87
N PRO A 301 -0.35 23.02 11.78
CA PRO A 301 -1.00 21.72 12.02
C PRO A 301 -1.54 21.07 10.75
N GLY A 302 -2.08 21.86 9.82
CA GLY A 302 -2.54 21.39 8.52
C GLY A 302 -1.42 20.86 7.62
N THR A 303 -0.28 21.55 7.56
CA THR A 303 0.90 21.04 6.82
C THR A 303 1.44 19.75 7.43
N SER A 304 1.53 19.68 8.76
CA SER A 304 1.99 18.50 9.49
C SER A 304 1.11 17.29 9.22
N ALA A 305 -0.22 17.45 9.19
CA ALA A 305 -1.15 16.38 8.86
C ALA A 305 -0.95 15.86 7.42
N GLN A 306 -0.74 16.76 6.46
CA GLN A 306 -0.47 16.40 5.05
C GLN A 306 0.91 15.75 4.86
N LEU A 307 1.92 16.14 5.64
CA LEU A 307 3.24 15.52 5.62
C LEU A 307 3.19 14.10 6.21
N LEU A 308 2.52 13.94 7.35
CA LEU A 308 2.48 12.68 8.10
C LEU A 308 1.85 11.54 7.33
N ASP A 309 0.74 11.81 6.64
CA ASP A 309 -0.08 10.74 6.08
C ASP A 309 0.00 10.65 4.55
N PRO A 310 -0.55 11.60 3.75
CA PRO A 310 -0.58 11.44 2.30
C PRO A 310 0.81 11.46 1.66
N LEU A 311 1.72 12.35 2.08
CA LEU A 311 3.06 12.40 1.48
C LEU A 311 3.92 11.18 1.85
N THR A 312 3.88 10.73 3.11
CA THR A 312 4.52 9.47 3.52
C THR A 312 3.98 8.28 2.73
N ALA A 313 2.66 8.18 2.58
CA ALA A 313 2.04 7.10 1.81
C ALA A 313 2.47 7.13 0.34
N ILE A 314 2.47 8.30 -0.30
CA ILE A 314 2.89 8.46 -1.70
C ILE A 314 4.37 8.10 -1.87
N ALA A 315 5.25 8.59 -0.98
CA ALA A 315 6.67 8.30 -1.03
C ALA A 315 6.97 6.81 -0.89
N VAL A 316 6.39 6.14 0.12
CA VAL A 316 6.61 4.71 0.35
C VAL A 316 5.99 3.87 -0.78
N ASN A 317 4.71 4.08 -1.10
CA ASN A 317 4.04 3.25 -2.11
C ASN A 317 4.64 3.43 -3.50
N SER A 318 5.09 4.63 -3.85
CA SER A 318 5.56 4.92 -5.21
C SER A 318 7.06 4.71 -5.38
N VAL A 319 7.89 5.01 -4.38
CA VAL A 319 9.36 4.86 -4.48
C VAL A 319 9.82 3.52 -3.93
N TRP A 320 9.43 3.19 -2.70
CA TRP A 320 9.78 1.88 -2.13
C TRP A 320 9.04 0.75 -2.83
N GLY A 321 7.76 0.95 -3.18
CA GLY A 321 7.01 0.00 -4.01
C GLY A 321 7.67 -0.29 -5.36
N PHE A 322 8.32 0.70 -5.98
CA PHE A 322 9.02 0.54 -7.25
C PHE A 322 10.23 -0.41 -7.17
N VAL A 323 10.83 -0.59 -5.99
CA VAL A 323 11.93 -1.55 -5.80
C VAL A 323 11.48 -2.97 -6.12
N PHE A 324 10.23 -3.32 -5.82
CA PHE A 324 9.67 -4.64 -6.13
C PHE A 324 9.31 -4.77 -7.62
N GLU A 325 9.03 -3.66 -8.30
CA GLU A 325 8.75 -3.68 -9.74
C GLU A 325 9.98 -4.04 -10.60
N ILE A 326 11.19 -3.72 -10.13
CA ILE A 326 12.42 -4.05 -10.87
C ILE A 326 12.61 -5.58 -11.03
N PRO A 327 12.60 -6.40 -9.95
CA PRO A 327 12.59 -7.86 -10.09
C PRO A 327 11.42 -8.40 -10.91
N ARG A 328 10.24 -7.80 -10.81
CA ARG A 328 9.06 -8.21 -11.59
C ARG A 328 9.30 -8.07 -13.09
N LEU A 329 9.86 -6.95 -13.51
CA LEU A 329 10.24 -6.72 -14.91
C LEU A 329 11.36 -7.69 -15.33
N ALA A 330 12.37 -7.91 -14.48
CA ALA A 330 13.44 -8.87 -14.76
C ALA A 330 12.90 -10.30 -14.94
N GLY A 331 11.97 -10.74 -14.08
CA GLY A 331 11.34 -12.05 -14.17
C GLY A 331 10.45 -12.19 -15.40
N SER A 332 9.72 -11.14 -15.76
CA SER A 332 8.91 -11.09 -16.97
C SER A 332 9.76 -11.15 -18.25
N LEU A 333 10.90 -10.43 -18.28
CA LEU A 333 11.84 -10.46 -19.40
C LEU A 333 12.47 -11.84 -19.55
N LEU A 334 13.01 -12.39 -18.46
CA LEU A 334 13.64 -13.71 -18.50
C LEU A 334 12.63 -14.78 -18.91
N ALA A 335 11.41 -14.74 -18.37
CA ALA A 335 10.35 -15.66 -18.75
C ALA A 335 9.96 -15.50 -20.23
N SER A 336 9.99 -14.28 -20.78
CA SER A 336 9.69 -14.03 -22.19
C SER A 336 10.77 -14.59 -23.11
N VAL A 337 12.05 -14.49 -22.72
CA VAL A 337 13.16 -15.14 -23.43
C VAL A 337 13.04 -16.67 -23.35
N CYS A 338 12.80 -17.23 -22.16
CA CYS A 338 12.60 -18.66 -21.98
C CYS A 338 11.40 -19.18 -22.77
N ALA A 339 10.28 -18.44 -22.77
CA ALA A 339 9.10 -18.75 -23.57
C ALA A 339 9.45 -18.77 -25.05
N GLY A 340 10.21 -17.79 -25.53
CA GLY A 340 10.68 -17.76 -26.92
C GLY A 340 11.55 -18.97 -27.29
N VAL A 341 12.43 -19.41 -26.39
CA VAL A 341 13.25 -20.63 -26.59
C VAL A 341 12.40 -21.89 -26.62
N VAL A 342 11.46 -22.04 -25.69
CA VAL A 342 10.57 -23.21 -25.60
C VAL A 342 9.67 -23.30 -26.84
N THR A 343 9.15 -22.17 -27.28
CA THR A 343 8.19 -22.11 -28.39
C THR A 343 8.85 -22.13 -29.77
N ARG A 344 10.18 -22.00 -29.86
CA ARG A 344 10.93 -22.08 -31.13
C ARG A 344 10.66 -23.35 -31.90
N HIS A 345 10.50 -24.49 -31.22
CA HIS A 345 10.22 -25.77 -31.88
C HIS A 345 8.82 -25.83 -32.49
N ASN A 346 7.88 -25.06 -31.95
CA ASN A 346 6.48 -25.07 -32.37
C ASN A 346 6.18 -23.99 -33.41
N PHE A 347 6.74 -22.79 -33.26
CA PHE A 347 6.40 -21.62 -34.11
C PHE A 347 7.55 -21.19 -35.05
N GLY A 348 8.66 -21.92 -35.09
CA GLY A 348 9.88 -21.48 -35.76
C GLY A 348 10.59 -20.35 -35.00
N LEU A 349 11.72 -19.86 -35.54
CA LEU A 349 12.54 -18.83 -34.88
C LEU A 349 11.95 -17.41 -35.00
N ALA A 350 11.24 -17.14 -36.09
CA ALA A 350 10.77 -15.78 -36.42
C ALA A 350 9.73 -15.26 -35.40
N VAL A 351 8.75 -16.09 -35.01
CA VAL A 351 7.67 -15.67 -34.09
C VAL A 351 8.20 -15.34 -32.68
N PRO A 352 9.02 -16.18 -32.03
CA PRO A 352 9.70 -15.82 -30.78
C PRO A 352 10.54 -14.55 -30.86
N CYS A 353 11.26 -14.33 -31.97
CA CYS A 353 12.06 -13.13 -32.17
C CYS A 353 11.18 -11.87 -32.26
N LEU A 354 10.05 -11.94 -32.98
CA LEU A 354 9.07 -10.86 -33.03
C LEU A 354 8.47 -10.59 -31.64
N TYR A 355 8.14 -11.63 -30.88
CA TYR A 355 7.60 -11.50 -29.52
C TYR A 355 8.58 -10.82 -28.56
N VAL A 356 9.79 -11.36 -28.41
CA VAL A 356 10.79 -10.81 -27.48
C VAL A 356 11.28 -9.44 -27.95
N GLY A 357 11.49 -9.28 -29.26
CA GLY A 357 11.95 -8.02 -29.87
C GLY A 357 10.95 -6.88 -29.71
N SER A 358 9.66 -7.14 -29.97
CA SER A 358 8.61 -6.12 -29.81
C SER A 358 8.37 -5.76 -28.34
N ALA A 359 8.44 -6.71 -27.42
CA ALA A 359 8.35 -6.44 -25.98
C ALA A 359 9.50 -5.55 -25.48
N LEU A 360 10.75 -5.88 -25.85
CA LEU A 360 11.92 -5.08 -25.51
C LEU A 360 11.85 -3.67 -26.11
N LEU A 361 11.45 -3.57 -27.38
CA LEU A 361 11.27 -2.29 -28.05
C LEU A 361 10.20 -1.45 -27.34
N ALA A 362 9.06 -2.03 -26.99
CA ALA A 362 7.99 -1.35 -26.26
C ALA A 362 8.49 -0.81 -24.91
N TRP A 363 9.26 -1.59 -24.16
CA TRP A 363 9.85 -1.14 -22.88
C TRP A 363 10.84 0.00 -23.06
N LEU A 364 11.70 -0.09 -24.08
CA LEU A 364 12.64 0.97 -24.42
C LEU A 364 11.90 2.27 -24.79
N LEU A 365 10.86 2.18 -25.63
CA LEU A 365 10.05 3.32 -26.03
C LEU A 365 9.31 3.94 -24.84
N VAL A 366 8.77 3.14 -23.92
CA VAL A 366 8.19 3.63 -22.65
C VAL A 366 9.21 4.42 -21.84
N CYS A 367 10.44 3.91 -21.69
CA CYS A 367 11.51 4.62 -21.00
C CYS A 367 11.86 5.94 -21.70
N VAL A 368 11.94 5.96 -23.04
CA VAL A 368 12.18 7.19 -23.82
C VAL A 368 11.06 8.21 -23.60
N VAL A 369 9.79 7.79 -23.72
CA VAL A 369 8.62 8.66 -23.48
C VAL A 369 8.62 9.19 -22.05
N PHE A 370 8.98 8.37 -21.07
CA PHE A 370 9.15 8.79 -19.68
C PHE A 370 10.21 9.89 -19.56
N PHE A 371 11.40 9.72 -20.13
CA PHE A 371 12.44 10.75 -20.05
C PHE A 371 12.06 12.05 -20.74
N LEU A 372 11.32 11.99 -21.85
CA LEU A 372 10.80 13.17 -22.54
C LEU A 372 9.79 13.95 -21.69
N HIS A 373 8.93 13.26 -20.92
CA HIS A 373 7.88 13.88 -20.12
C HIS A 373 8.28 14.13 -18.66
N LYS A 374 9.40 13.58 -18.21
CA LYS A 374 9.82 13.59 -16.80
C LYS A 374 9.92 15.01 -16.25
N ALA A 375 10.67 15.88 -16.90
CA ALA A 375 10.91 17.25 -16.40
C ALA A 375 9.63 18.08 -16.24
N PRO A 376 8.78 18.26 -17.28
CA PRO A 376 7.56 19.06 -17.12
C PRO A 376 6.58 18.44 -16.11
N ARG A 377 6.54 17.11 -16.02
CA ARG A 377 5.69 16.42 -15.04
C ARG A 377 6.20 16.55 -13.62
N GLN A 378 7.50 16.48 -13.42
CA GLN A 378 8.11 16.69 -12.11
C GLN A 378 7.81 18.10 -11.59
N GLU A 379 7.89 19.11 -12.44
CA GLU A 379 7.54 20.50 -12.10
C GLU A 379 6.06 20.62 -11.71
N LEU A 380 5.14 20.08 -12.52
CA LEU A 380 3.71 20.12 -12.22
C LEU A 380 3.34 19.34 -10.95
N ALA A 381 3.94 18.17 -10.76
CA ALA A 381 3.76 17.37 -9.55
C ALA A 381 4.28 18.12 -8.31
N HIS A 382 5.43 18.80 -8.42
CA HIS A 382 5.97 19.65 -7.37
C HIS A 382 5.04 20.82 -7.03
N LEU A 383 4.56 21.54 -8.04
CA LEU A 383 3.58 22.62 -7.86
C LEU A 383 2.30 22.12 -7.20
N LYS A 384 1.76 20.98 -7.64
CA LYS A 384 0.58 20.34 -7.05
C LYS A 384 0.81 19.99 -5.58
N ALA A 385 1.93 19.37 -5.25
CA ALA A 385 2.27 19.00 -3.88
C ALA A 385 2.41 20.23 -2.97
N MET A 386 3.09 21.28 -3.44
CA MET A 386 3.20 22.55 -2.70
C MET A 386 1.82 23.19 -2.47
N TRP A 387 0.96 23.23 -3.48
CA TRP A 387 -0.39 23.78 -3.33
C TRP A 387 -1.27 22.92 -2.43
N ASN A 388 -1.10 21.59 -2.42
CA ASN A 388 -1.79 20.71 -1.48
C ASN A 388 -1.41 21.04 -0.02
N LEU A 389 -0.12 21.27 0.24
CA LEU A 389 0.36 21.69 1.57
C LEU A 389 -0.20 23.05 1.98
N ARG A 390 -0.13 24.05 1.10
CA ARG A 390 -0.64 25.42 1.37
C ARG A 390 -2.16 25.47 1.53
N TYR A 391 -2.88 24.69 0.73
CA TYR A 391 -4.33 24.60 0.83
C TYR A 391 -4.75 23.94 2.14
N GLY A 392 -4.10 22.84 2.53
CA GLY A 392 -4.34 22.18 3.82
C GLY A 392 -3.96 23.06 5.01
N SER A 393 -2.90 23.87 4.90
CA SER A 393 -2.51 24.80 5.95
C SER A 393 -3.54 25.91 6.15
N LEU A 394 -4.02 26.50 5.05
CA LEU A 394 -5.05 27.53 5.08
C LEU A 394 -6.35 27.01 5.69
N ALA A 395 -6.76 25.79 5.31
CA ALA A 395 -7.95 25.14 5.87
C ALA A 395 -7.88 25.03 7.40
N ALA A 396 -6.74 24.57 7.91
CA ALA A 396 -6.53 24.38 9.34
C ALA A 396 -6.49 25.71 10.11
N GLU A 397 -5.87 26.74 9.53
CA GLU A 397 -5.80 28.07 10.12
C GLU A 397 -7.18 28.74 10.22
N GLN A 398 -7.98 28.65 9.16
CA GLN A 398 -9.35 29.18 9.15
C GLN A 398 -10.26 28.41 10.12
N ALA A 399 -10.17 27.08 10.17
CA ALA A 399 -10.91 26.29 11.14
C ALA A 399 -10.56 26.68 12.59
N ALA A 400 -9.27 26.92 12.88
CA ALA A 400 -8.83 27.38 14.19
C ALA A 400 -9.31 28.80 14.50
N ALA A 401 -9.35 29.70 13.51
CA ALA A 401 -9.87 31.05 13.67
C ALA A 401 -11.35 31.04 14.04
N VAL A 402 -12.16 30.26 13.31
CA VAL A 402 -13.60 30.07 13.57
C VAL A 402 -13.84 29.53 14.98
N MET A 403 -13.04 28.55 15.43
CA MET A 403 -13.16 28.00 16.79
C MET A 403 -12.80 29.00 17.90
N ARG A 404 -11.98 30.02 17.61
CA ARG A 404 -11.57 31.05 18.59
C ARG A 404 -12.58 32.18 18.69
N THR A 405 -13.26 32.51 17.60
CA THR A 405 -14.30 33.55 17.59
C THR A 405 -15.63 32.99 18.08
N SER A 406 -15.93 33.19 19.36
CA SER A 406 -17.24 32.90 19.98
C SER A 406 -18.39 33.68 19.32
N ASP A 407 -18.12 34.89 18.81
CA ASP A 407 -19.15 35.85 18.43
C ASP A 407 -19.22 36.08 16.90
N GLY A 408 -19.01 35.02 16.12
CA GLY A 408 -18.85 35.02 14.66
C GLY A 408 -19.56 36.16 13.92
N LYS A 409 -18.81 37.22 13.59
CA LYS A 409 -19.28 38.24 12.65
C LYS A 409 -19.28 37.59 11.26
N GLU A 410 -20.48 37.46 10.69
CA GLU A 410 -20.76 36.81 9.40
C GLU A 410 -19.83 37.32 8.27
N ALA A 411 -19.50 38.61 8.27
CA ALA A 411 -18.61 39.23 7.29
C ALA A 411 -17.15 38.71 7.30
N ASP A 412 -16.66 38.20 8.43
CA ASP A 412 -15.30 37.65 8.54
C ASP A 412 -15.25 36.19 8.02
N VAL A 413 -16.36 35.46 8.18
CA VAL A 413 -16.52 34.10 7.65
C VAL A 413 -16.58 34.12 6.12
N ASP A 414 -17.32 35.07 5.52
CA ASP A 414 -17.40 35.20 4.06
C ASP A 414 -16.03 35.48 3.42
N ALA A 415 -15.22 36.34 4.04
CA ALA A 415 -13.86 36.64 3.57
C ALA A 415 -12.93 35.41 3.67
N MET A 416 -13.06 34.61 4.74
CA MET A 416 -12.32 33.35 4.87
C MET A 416 -12.74 32.34 3.81
N VAL A 417 -14.05 32.18 3.57
CA VAL A 417 -14.59 31.29 2.53
C VAL A 417 -14.10 31.70 1.15
N ASP A 418 -14.12 33.00 0.80
CA ASP A 418 -13.61 33.49 -0.48
C ASP A 418 -12.11 33.23 -0.65
N THR A 419 -11.31 33.48 0.40
CA THR A 419 -9.87 33.21 0.38
C THR A 419 -9.58 31.71 0.18
N TYR A 420 -10.33 30.86 0.87
CA TYR A 420 -10.23 29.41 0.72
C TYR A 420 -10.64 28.95 -0.68
N ALA A 421 -11.74 29.48 -1.21
CA ALA A 421 -12.24 29.15 -2.54
C ALA A 421 -11.21 29.51 -3.62
N LYS A 422 -10.54 30.67 -3.50
CA LYS A 422 -9.45 31.08 -4.40
C LYS A 422 -8.27 30.11 -4.33
N ALA A 423 -7.84 29.71 -3.13
CA ALA A 423 -6.76 28.73 -2.97
C ALA A 423 -7.15 27.34 -3.53
N ALA A 424 -8.38 26.90 -3.25
CA ALA A 424 -8.96 25.66 -3.77
C ALA A 424 -8.99 25.66 -5.30
N PHE A 425 -9.37 26.78 -5.91
CA PHE A 425 -9.41 26.95 -7.36
C PHE A 425 -8.02 26.82 -7.97
N VAL A 426 -7.00 27.47 -7.40
CA VAL A 426 -5.62 27.35 -7.89
C VAL A 426 -5.12 25.90 -7.74
N PHE A 427 -5.36 25.25 -6.61
CA PHE A 427 -5.03 23.84 -6.42
C PHE A 427 -5.70 22.96 -7.47
N ARG A 428 -7.03 23.10 -7.69
CA ARG A 428 -7.78 22.35 -8.70
C ARG A 428 -7.21 22.57 -10.11
N ARG A 429 -6.86 23.81 -10.47
CA ARG A 429 -6.23 24.11 -11.75
C ARG A 429 -4.89 23.39 -11.92
N ARG A 430 -4.04 23.36 -10.88
CA ARG A 430 -2.77 22.63 -10.92
C ARG A 430 -2.96 21.12 -10.95
N ALA A 431 -3.89 20.60 -10.17
CA ALA A 431 -4.26 19.19 -10.19
C ALA A 431 -4.80 18.76 -11.57
N PHE A 432 -5.57 19.62 -12.23
CA PHE A 432 -6.04 19.41 -13.60
C PHE A 432 -4.89 19.38 -14.60
N HIS A 433 -3.98 20.36 -14.58
CA HIS A 433 -2.82 20.35 -15.49
C HIS A 433 -1.93 19.11 -15.28
N ASP A 434 -1.68 18.72 -14.03
CA ASP A 434 -0.94 17.50 -13.70
C ASP A 434 -1.65 16.24 -14.23
N LYS A 435 -2.96 16.14 -14.03
CA LYS A 435 -3.76 15.02 -14.54
C LYS A 435 -3.77 14.99 -16.07
N PHE A 436 -3.91 16.15 -16.71
CA PHE A 436 -3.87 16.29 -18.16
C PHE A 436 -2.52 15.82 -18.73
N MET A 437 -1.41 16.24 -18.13
CA MET A 437 -0.08 15.79 -18.55
C MET A 437 0.16 14.30 -18.29
N SER A 438 -0.42 13.73 -17.24
CA SER A 438 -0.43 12.27 -17.04
C SER A 438 -1.22 11.56 -18.16
N MET A 439 -2.36 12.10 -18.58
CA MET A 439 -3.11 11.55 -19.72
C MET A 439 -2.33 11.63 -21.03
N VAL A 440 -1.71 12.78 -21.34
CA VAL A 440 -0.86 12.94 -22.54
C VAL A 440 0.31 11.95 -22.52
N TYR A 441 0.95 11.76 -21.37
CA TYR A 441 2.01 10.77 -21.21
C TYR A 441 1.51 9.34 -21.49
N LEU A 442 0.37 8.95 -20.90
CA LEU A 442 -0.21 7.62 -21.10
C LEU A 442 -0.68 7.40 -22.54
N ASP A 443 -1.18 8.44 -23.20
CA ASP A 443 -1.59 8.41 -24.61
C ASP A 443 -0.38 8.24 -25.53
N HIS A 444 0.71 8.98 -25.30
CA HIS A 444 1.97 8.76 -26.02
C HIS A 444 2.53 7.35 -25.80
N VAL A 445 2.45 6.83 -24.57
CA VAL A 445 2.82 5.45 -24.26
C VAL A 445 1.96 4.46 -25.05
N ALA A 446 0.65 4.66 -25.09
CA ALA A 446 -0.26 3.82 -25.84
C ALA A 446 0.04 3.88 -27.35
N ALA A 447 0.33 5.07 -27.89
CA ALA A 447 0.71 5.25 -29.29
C ALA A 447 2.01 4.53 -29.66
N VAL A 448 3.06 4.62 -28.82
CA VAL A 448 4.32 3.91 -29.11
C VAL A 448 4.19 2.39 -28.95
N GLN A 449 3.36 1.92 -28.02
CA GLN A 449 3.04 0.50 -27.88
C GLN A 449 2.24 -0.01 -29.07
N PHE A 450 1.22 0.74 -29.49
CA PHE A 450 0.43 0.42 -30.67
C PHE A 450 1.33 0.34 -31.90
N ALA A 451 2.27 1.27 -32.07
CA ALA A 451 3.24 1.22 -33.16
C ALA A 451 4.16 -0.01 -33.05
N SER A 452 4.75 -0.29 -31.87
CA SER A 452 5.69 -1.41 -31.71
C SER A 452 5.04 -2.77 -31.93
N PHE A 453 3.86 -2.98 -31.36
CA PHE A 453 3.14 -4.25 -31.52
C PHE A 453 2.42 -4.32 -32.87
N GLY A 454 1.91 -3.20 -33.40
CA GLY A 454 1.32 -3.14 -34.73
C GLY A 454 2.32 -3.52 -35.83
N ILE A 455 3.56 -3.03 -35.75
CA ILE A 455 4.64 -3.45 -36.66
C ILE A 455 4.92 -4.95 -36.52
N ALA A 456 4.95 -5.49 -35.30
CA ALA A 456 5.15 -6.92 -35.07
C ALA A 456 4.00 -7.78 -35.64
N PHE A 457 2.75 -7.32 -35.53
CA PHE A 457 1.59 -7.98 -36.12
C PHE A 457 1.64 -7.97 -37.65
N VAL A 458 2.00 -6.83 -38.26
CA VAL A 458 2.19 -6.74 -39.71
C VAL A 458 3.31 -7.66 -40.17
N ALA A 459 4.43 -7.71 -39.46
CA ALA A 459 5.52 -8.62 -39.76
C ALA A 459 5.10 -10.10 -39.65
N LEU A 460 4.31 -10.45 -38.62
CA LEU A 460 3.76 -11.79 -38.46
C LEU A 460 2.80 -12.16 -39.59
N ALA A 461 1.94 -11.22 -40.03
CA ALA A 461 1.04 -11.43 -41.15
C ALA A 461 1.79 -11.60 -42.49
N VAL A 462 2.84 -10.81 -42.72
CA VAL A 462 3.69 -10.95 -43.91
C VAL A 462 4.39 -12.30 -43.92
N LEU A 463 4.88 -12.78 -42.77
CA LEU A 463 5.44 -14.13 -42.66
C LEU A 463 4.39 -15.19 -42.99
N ALA A 464 3.17 -15.08 -42.46
CA ALA A 464 2.10 -16.03 -42.74
C ALA A 464 1.67 -16.06 -44.22
N MET A 465 1.89 -14.97 -44.97
CA MET A 465 1.65 -14.93 -46.42
C MET A 465 2.78 -15.53 -47.24
N ASP A 466 3.98 -15.70 -46.67
CA ASP A 466 5.11 -16.32 -47.35
C ASP A 466 5.15 -17.84 -47.06
N PRO A 467 4.86 -18.69 -48.06
CA PRO A 467 4.89 -20.14 -47.86
C PRO A 467 6.29 -20.67 -47.48
N ALA A 468 7.36 -19.92 -47.73
CA ALA A 468 8.72 -20.31 -47.34
C ALA A 468 9.00 -20.08 -45.84
N SER A 469 8.18 -19.31 -45.14
CA SER A 469 8.41 -18.93 -43.74
C SER A 469 8.09 -20.04 -42.74
N GLY A 470 7.26 -21.00 -43.13
CA GLY A 470 6.75 -22.06 -42.25
C GLY A 470 5.74 -21.57 -41.20
N VAL A 471 5.16 -20.38 -41.38
CA VAL A 471 4.09 -19.84 -40.53
C VAL A 471 2.75 -20.14 -41.19
N ASP A 472 2.06 -21.18 -40.73
CA ASP A 472 0.69 -21.50 -41.15
C ASP A 472 -0.36 -20.70 -40.35
N GLU A 473 -1.64 -20.91 -40.65
CA GLU A 473 -2.77 -20.22 -39.99
C GLU A 473 -2.78 -20.46 -38.48
N ASP A 474 -2.41 -21.66 -38.04
CA ASP A 474 -2.39 -22.04 -36.64
C ASP A 474 -1.24 -21.37 -35.88
N VAL A 475 -0.03 -21.37 -36.46
CA VAL A 475 1.13 -20.65 -35.93
C VAL A 475 0.86 -19.15 -35.89
N PHE A 476 0.17 -18.60 -36.89
CA PHE A 476 -0.26 -17.20 -36.91
C PHE A 476 -1.21 -16.88 -35.75
N ALA A 477 -2.23 -17.70 -35.52
CA ALA A 477 -3.21 -17.51 -34.45
C ALA A 477 -2.55 -17.58 -33.06
N ALA A 478 -1.73 -18.62 -32.84
CA ALA A 478 -1.01 -18.82 -31.58
C ALA A 478 0.05 -17.75 -31.33
N GLY A 479 0.79 -17.34 -32.38
CA GLY A 479 1.78 -16.25 -32.33
C GLY A 479 1.15 -14.89 -32.05
N SER A 480 -0.04 -14.63 -32.61
CA SER A 480 -0.82 -13.43 -32.34
C SER A 480 -1.26 -13.33 -30.88
N ALA A 481 -1.72 -14.43 -30.29
CA ALA A 481 -2.07 -14.48 -28.88
C ALA A 481 -0.85 -14.20 -27.97
N LEU A 482 0.33 -14.71 -28.34
CA LEU A 482 1.57 -14.46 -27.63
C LEU A 482 1.97 -12.97 -27.69
N LEU A 483 1.93 -12.34 -28.88
CA LEU A 483 2.18 -10.91 -29.05
C LEU A 483 1.23 -10.04 -28.23
N LEU A 484 -0.06 -10.39 -28.20
CA LEU A 484 -1.07 -9.64 -27.46
C LEU A 484 -0.79 -9.65 -25.94
N SER A 485 -0.23 -10.75 -25.42
CA SER A 485 0.12 -10.87 -23.99
C SER A 485 1.25 -9.91 -23.55
N ALA A 486 2.19 -9.58 -24.44
CA ALA A 486 3.29 -8.65 -24.13
C ALA A 486 2.82 -7.21 -23.95
N THR A 487 1.69 -6.83 -24.56
CA THR A 487 1.17 -5.45 -24.53
C THR A 487 0.92 -4.93 -23.11
N GLN A 488 0.46 -5.80 -22.21
CA GLN A 488 0.09 -5.41 -20.83
C GLN A 488 1.31 -5.00 -19.98
N GLN A 489 2.48 -5.57 -20.25
CA GLN A 489 3.69 -5.36 -19.43
C GLN A 489 4.23 -3.93 -19.58
N ALA A 490 4.24 -3.41 -20.81
CA ALA A 490 4.74 -2.08 -21.09
C ALA A 490 3.84 -0.99 -20.47
N SER A 491 2.51 -1.18 -20.50
CA SER A 491 1.55 -0.26 -19.88
C SER A 491 1.68 -0.25 -18.36
N HIS A 492 1.90 -1.41 -17.76
CA HIS A 492 2.20 -1.53 -16.33
C HIS A 492 3.47 -0.76 -15.95
N LEU A 493 4.57 -0.93 -16.69
CA LEU A 493 5.82 -0.18 -16.49
C LEU A 493 5.58 1.33 -16.55
N ALA A 494 4.84 1.79 -17.57
CA ALA A 494 4.56 3.21 -17.74
C ALA A 494 3.82 3.83 -16.55
N THR A 495 2.82 3.11 -16.01
CA THR A 495 2.04 3.53 -14.83
C THR A 495 2.90 3.57 -13.56
N ARG A 496 3.88 2.67 -13.43
CA ARG A 496 4.82 2.64 -12.30
C ARG A 496 5.83 3.78 -12.38
N LEU A 497 6.36 4.07 -13.56
CA LEU A 497 7.25 5.22 -13.79
C LEU A 497 6.52 6.56 -13.54
N ASP A 498 5.26 6.66 -13.96
CA ASP A 498 4.37 7.79 -13.66
C ASP A 498 4.24 8.02 -12.14
N SER A 499 3.92 6.94 -11.40
CA SER A 499 3.80 6.97 -9.95
C SER A 499 5.11 7.39 -9.26
N LEU A 500 6.26 6.94 -9.78
CA LEU A 500 7.59 7.26 -9.25
C LEU A 500 7.87 8.77 -9.23
N ILE A 501 7.32 9.54 -10.16
CA ILE A 501 7.44 11.01 -10.18
C ILE A 501 6.79 11.62 -8.93
N TYR A 502 5.57 11.18 -8.59
CA TYR A 502 4.88 11.65 -7.39
C TYR A 502 5.60 11.21 -6.11
N GLY A 503 6.11 9.98 -6.11
CA GLY A 503 6.96 9.47 -5.04
C GLY A 503 8.19 10.35 -4.78
N HIS A 504 8.92 10.71 -5.85
CA HIS A 504 10.08 11.58 -5.77
C HIS A 504 9.73 12.97 -5.22
N VAL A 505 8.65 13.59 -5.71
CA VAL A 505 8.20 14.89 -5.21
C VAL A 505 7.83 14.83 -3.73
N ALA A 506 7.12 13.78 -3.30
CA ALA A 506 6.80 13.58 -1.89
C ALA A 506 8.07 13.42 -1.04
N LEU A 507 9.07 12.66 -1.53
CA LEU A 507 10.37 12.55 -0.87
C LEU A 507 11.10 13.87 -0.75
N ALA A 508 11.08 14.71 -1.79
CA ALA A 508 11.71 16.03 -1.75
C ALA A 508 11.09 16.91 -0.66
N GLN A 509 9.75 16.94 -0.57
CA GLN A 509 9.04 17.69 0.48
C GLN A 509 9.33 17.16 1.89
N LEU A 510 9.42 15.83 2.04
CA LEU A 510 9.76 15.19 3.31
C LEU A 510 11.22 15.48 3.70
N ALA A 511 12.14 15.45 2.73
CA ALA A 511 13.54 15.79 2.94
C ALA A 511 13.71 17.24 3.38
N ASP A 512 12.99 18.19 2.79
CA ASP A 512 13.02 19.60 3.20
C ASP A 512 12.68 19.79 4.68
N VAL A 513 11.72 19.02 5.19
CA VAL A 513 11.29 19.11 6.60
C VAL A 513 12.24 18.36 7.53
N LEU A 514 12.65 17.15 7.14
CA LEU A 514 13.55 16.32 7.96
C LEU A 514 14.96 16.92 8.04
N ASN A 515 15.42 17.60 6.99
CA ASN A 515 16.75 18.22 6.90
C ASN A 515 16.80 19.68 7.35
N ALA A 516 15.65 20.29 7.66
CA ALA A 516 15.65 21.63 8.22
C ALA A 516 16.38 21.60 9.58
N SER A 517 17.58 22.19 9.58
CA SER A 517 18.44 22.41 10.74
C SER A 517 18.45 23.88 11.16
#